data_AF-F9RJ84-F1
#
_entry.id   AF-F9RJ84-F1
#
_cell.length_a   1.000
_cell.length_b   1.000
_cell.length_c   1.000
_cell.angle_alpha   90.00
_cell.angle_beta   90.00
_cell.angle_gamma   90.00
#
_symmetry.space_group_name_H-M   'P 1'
#
loop_
_entity.id
_entity.type
_entity.pdbx_description
1 polymer ?
#
loop_
_entity_poly.entity_id
_entity_poly.type
_entity_poly.pdbx_seq_one_letter_code
_entity_poly.pdbx_strand_id
1 'polypeptide(L)'
;MTQRGFTLVEMVLTMVVSSILVLGIAGFIELGMKGYADSIDRQRVQTQAKFILEKMTREVRHAVPNIFVDQSNCVSFYPIVSSGFYAVSGADITFIVGDSSANTSALDTKRLLINPTRTLDSDETLADLDNSFPLIDVKQPSPTEAVFVLPDTSTELVGGSVVNRHYITDSKRRISYCILDGRVVRGEGDETVSPTLMPLTDRSSVAVTGTFSYTPATVQHNGVVHIDLAFTQNGESTHFQQDVQVLNVP
;
A
#
# COMPACT_ATOMS: atom_id res chain seq x y z
N MET A 1 48.41 10.46 -66.46
CA MET A 1 47.05 10.46 -65.88
C MET A 1 46.61 11.91 -65.77
N THR A 2 45.60 12.31 -66.54
CA THR A 2 45.03 13.66 -66.46
C THR A 2 44.03 13.72 -65.31
N GLN A 3 44.36 14.42 -64.24
CA GLN A 3 43.40 14.78 -63.19
C GLN A 3 42.34 15.68 -63.81
N ARG A 4 41.09 15.21 -63.87
CA ARG A 4 39.93 16.05 -64.18
C ARG A 4 39.57 16.80 -62.90
N GLY A 5 39.68 18.14 -62.92
CA GLY A 5 39.23 18.99 -61.83
C GLY A 5 37.70 19.11 -61.79
N PHE A 6 37.15 19.41 -60.61
CA PHE A 6 35.73 19.70 -60.42
C PHE A 6 35.36 21.02 -61.10
N THR A 7 34.16 21.08 -61.71
CA THR A 7 33.62 22.35 -62.22
C THR A 7 32.97 23.14 -61.09
N LEU A 8 32.94 24.47 -61.19
CA LEU A 8 32.30 25.34 -60.19
C LEU A 8 30.81 24.97 -59.98
N VAL A 9 30.12 24.60 -61.06
CA VAL A 9 28.71 24.19 -61.02
C VAL A 9 28.53 22.92 -60.19
N GLU A 10 29.45 21.96 -60.30
CA GLU A 10 29.40 20.69 -59.59
C GLU A 10 29.64 20.86 -58.08
N MET A 11 30.52 21.79 -57.69
CA MET A 11 30.71 22.15 -56.27
C MET A 11 29.46 22.83 -55.69
N VAL A 12 28.84 23.75 -56.43
CA VAL A 12 27.62 24.44 -55.97
C VAL A 12 26.45 23.46 -55.83
N LEU A 13 26.25 22.59 -56.83
CA LEU A 13 25.18 21.59 -56.80
C LEU A 13 25.33 20.62 -55.62
N THR A 14 26.54 20.14 -55.35
CA THR A 14 26.78 19.22 -54.22
C THR A 14 26.57 19.90 -52.87
N MET A 15 26.95 21.17 -52.71
CA MET A 15 26.64 21.93 -51.49
C MET A 15 25.13 22.09 -51.27
N VAL A 16 24.37 22.41 -52.32
CA VAL A 16 22.90 22.58 -52.24
C VAL A 16 22.20 21.26 -51.94
N VAL A 17 22.60 20.16 -52.59
CA VAL A 17 22.01 18.84 -52.31
C VAL A 17 22.36 18.36 -50.90
N SER A 18 23.61 18.55 -50.47
CA SER A 18 24.05 18.15 -49.13
C SER A 18 23.32 18.92 -48.03
N SER A 19 23.07 20.22 -48.22
CA SER A 19 22.34 21.01 -47.23
C SER A 19 20.90 20.54 -47.06
N ILE A 20 20.19 20.25 -48.16
CA ILE A 20 18.83 19.71 -48.12
C ILE A 20 18.81 18.34 -47.42
N LEU A 21 19.78 17.46 -47.72
CA LEU A 21 19.87 16.14 -47.09
C LEU A 21 20.13 16.23 -45.59
N VAL A 22 21.08 17.08 -45.17
CA VAL A 22 21.40 17.27 -43.75
C VAL A 22 20.19 17.81 -42.99
N LEU A 23 19.45 18.77 -43.55
CA LEU A 23 18.23 19.29 -42.94
C LEU A 23 17.14 18.21 -42.82
N GLY A 24 16.97 17.37 -43.85
CA GLY A 24 16.03 16.25 -43.81
C GLY A 24 16.39 15.23 -42.73
N ILE A 25 17.65 14.79 -42.69
CA ILE A 25 18.14 13.82 -41.71
C ILE A 25 18.03 14.36 -40.28
N ALA A 26 18.38 15.63 -40.06
CA ALA A 26 18.27 16.27 -38.76
C ALA A 26 16.83 16.25 -38.23
N GLY A 27 15.85 16.61 -39.07
CA GLY A 27 14.44 16.58 -38.68
C GLY A 27 13.92 15.18 -38.37
N PHE A 28 14.32 14.16 -39.14
CA PHE A 28 13.97 12.77 -38.85
C PHE A 28 14.57 12.29 -37.52
N ILE A 29 15.83 12.64 -37.22
CA ILE A 29 16.47 12.31 -35.95
C ILE A 29 15.76 13.00 -34.79
N GLU A 30 15.45 14.30 -34.90
CA GLU A 30 14.75 15.05 -33.86
C GLU A 30 13.39 14.40 -33.53
N LEU A 31 12.60 14.08 -34.55
CA LEU A 31 11.30 13.42 -34.36
C LEU A 31 11.45 12.04 -33.72
N GLY A 32 12.44 11.25 -34.15
CA GLY A 32 12.74 9.94 -33.57
C GLY A 32 13.15 10.04 -32.09
N MET A 33 14.01 11.00 -31.75
CA MET A 33 14.45 11.25 -30.37
C MET A 33 13.29 11.71 -29.49
N LYS A 34 12.42 12.60 -29.99
CA LYS A 34 11.23 13.06 -29.27
C LYS A 34 10.25 11.91 -29.00
N GLY A 35 9.96 11.10 -30.02
CA GLY A 35 9.09 9.93 -29.84
C GLY A 35 9.65 8.90 -28.87
N TYR A 36 10.98 8.70 -28.85
CA TYR A 36 11.63 7.86 -27.86
C TYR A 36 11.49 8.43 -26.44
N ALA A 37 11.75 9.73 -26.25
CA ALA A 37 11.61 10.38 -24.94
C ALA A 37 10.16 10.29 -24.41
N ASP A 38 9.17 10.60 -25.25
CA ASP A 38 7.75 10.51 -24.89
C ASP A 38 7.34 9.08 -24.48
N SER A 39 7.90 8.06 -25.14
CA SER A 39 7.66 6.65 -24.81
C SER A 39 8.24 6.26 -23.45
N ILE A 40 9.44 6.75 -23.13
CA ILE A 40 10.08 6.50 -21.83
C ILE A 40 9.32 7.20 -20.69
N ASP A 41 8.85 8.42 -20.91
CA ASP A 41 8.06 9.15 -19.92
C ASP A 41 6.74 8.44 -19.59
N ARG A 42 6.02 7.99 -20.62
CA ARG A 42 4.82 7.15 -20.46
C ARG A 42 5.12 5.85 -19.70
N GLN A 43 6.21 5.17 -20.04
CA GLN A 43 6.63 3.95 -19.35
C GLN A 43 6.96 4.20 -17.87
N ARG A 44 7.56 5.35 -17.54
CA ARG A 44 7.85 5.73 -16.16
C ARG A 44 6.56 5.93 -15.35
N VAL A 45 5.56 6.63 -15.89
CA VAL A 45 4.25 6.81 -15.21
C VAL A 45 3.56 5.47 -14.97
N GLN A 46 3.52 4.61 -15.98
CA GLN A 46 2.96 3.26 -15.86
C GLN A 46 3.66 2.42 -14.78
N THR A 47 4.98 2.55 -14.67
CA THR A 47 5.78 1.84 -13.65
C THR A 47 5.48 2.36 -12.24
N GLN A 48 5.38 3.68 -12.07
CA GLN A 48 5.02 4.28 -10.77
C GLN A 48 3.61 3.86 -10.33
N ALA A 49 2.63 3.91 -11.25
CA ALA A 49 1.26 3.48 -10.97
C ALA A 49 1.20 2.01 -10.54
N LYS A 50 1.84 1.11 -11.29
CA LYS A 50 1.92 -0.32 -10.95
C LYS A 50 2.59 -0.54 -9.60
N PHE A 51 3.70 0.15 -9.31
CA PHE A 51 4.37 0.02 -8.02
C PHE A 51 3.44 0.38 -6.85
N ILE A 52 2.71 1.49 -6.95
CA ILE A 52 1.77 1.92 -5.91
C ILE A 52 0.65 0.89 -5.74
N LEU A 53 0.01 0.51 -6.84
CA LEU A 53 -1.11 -0.43 -6.83
C LEU A 53 -0.69 -1.77 -6.24
N GLU A 54 0.44 -2.34 -6.66
CA GLU A 54 0.95 -3.62 -6.16
C GLU A 54 1.35 -3.52 -4.68
N LYS A 55 2.05 -2.45 -4.29
CA LYS A 55 2.46 -2.26 -2.89
C LYS A 55 1.26 -2.11 -1.97
N MET A 56 0.30 -1.26 -2.34
CA MET A 56 -0.92 -1.03 -1.56
C MET A 56 -1.77 -2.30 -1.52
N THR A 57 -1.94 -3.00 -2.65
CA THR A 57 -2.66 -4.29 -2.71
C THR A 57 -2.06 -5.32 -1.77
N ARG A 58 -0.73 -5.45 -1.75
CA ARG A 58 -0.03 -6.39 -0.87
C ARG A 58 -0.23 -6.03 0.60
N GLU A 59 -0.16 -4.76 0.97
CA GLU A 59 -0.33 -4.34 2.37
C GLU A 59 -1.80 -4.47 2.82
N VAL A 60 -2.77 -4.08 1.99
CA VAL A 60 -4.21 -4.19 2.28
C VAL A 60 -4.66 -5.65 2.44
N ARG A 61 -4.12 -6.57 1.62
CA ARG A 61 -4.44 -8.01 1.75
C ARG A 61 -4.04 -8.62 3.08
N HIS A 62 -3.08 -8.00 3.79
CA HIS A 62 -2.63 -8.41 5.12
C HIS A 62 -3.12 -7.47 6.23
N ALA A 63 -4.12 -6.64 5.96
CA ALA A 63 -4.78 -5.84 6.98
C ALA A 63 -5.68 -6.70 7.87
N VAL A 64 -5.85 -6.30 9.13
CA VAL A 64 -6.87 -6.90 10.00
C VAL A 64 -8.25 -6.64 9.37
N PRO A 65 -9.11 -7.68 9.21
CA PRO A 65 -10.43 -7.51 8.64
C PRO A 65 -11.26 -6.45 9.37
N ASN A 66 -12.00 -5.63 8.62
CA ASN A 66 -12.87 -4.56 9.11
C ASN A 66 -12.20 -3.40 9.86
N ILE A 67 -10.93 -3.50 10.25
CA ILE A 67 -10.25 -2.44 11.01
C ILE A 67 -9.55 -1.47 10.06
N PHE A 68 -10.36 -0.59 9.48
CA PHE A 68 -9.95 0.48 8.59
C PHE A 68 -10.47 1.82 9.12
N VAL A 69 -9.69 2.88 8.85
CA VAL A 69 -10.07 4.28 9.04
C VAL A 69 -10.06 4.93 7.66
N ASP A 70 -11.22 5.44 7.24
CA ASP A 70 -11.39 6.14 5.96
C ASP A 70 -11.59 7.64 6.23
N GLN A 71 -10.69 8.47 5.71
CA GLN A 71 -10.73 9.93 5.86
C GLN A 71 -10.39 10.58 4.53
N SER A 72 -11.39 11.12 3.82
CA SER A 72 -11.25 12.00 2.63
C SER A 72 -9.89 11.95 1.91
N ASN A 73 -9.72 10.98 1.01
CA ASN A 73 -8.50 10.66 0.25
C ASN A 73 -7.36 9.98 1.03
N CYS A 74 -7.63 9.50 2.24
CA CYS A 74 -6.75 8.65 3.03
C CYS A 74 -7.48 7.38 3.45
N VAL A 75 -6.81 6.24 3.30
CA VAL A 75 -7.22 4.99 3.92
C VAL A 75 -6.10 4.51 4.85
N SER A 76 -6.44 4.20 6.09
CA SER A 76 -5.51 3.66 7.07
C SER A 76 -6.02 2.34 7.62
N PHE A 77 -5.09 1.46 7.97
CA PHE A 77 -5.39 0.14 8.50
C PHE A 77 -4.22 -0.39 9.32
N TYR A 78 -4.47 -1.49 10.02
CA TYR A 78 -3.46 -2.14 10.84
C TYR A 78 -3.09 -3.50 10.22
N PRO A 79 -1.81 -3.78 9.98
CA PRO A 79 -1.37 -5.05 9.42
C PRO A 79 -1.42 -6.15 10.48
N ILE A 80 -1.77 -7.37 10.06
CA ILE A 80 -1.68 -8.57 10.88
C ILE A 80 -0.19 -8.85 11.13
N VAL A 81 0.22 -8.84 12.39
CA VAL A 81 1.57 -9.24 12.83
C VAL A 81 1.62 -10.75 13.03
N SER A 82 0.58 -11.31 13.63
CA SER A 82 0.40 -12.75 13.80
C SER A 82 -1.09 -13.09 13.82
N SER A 83 -1.42 -14.34 13.55
CA SER A 83 -2.77 -14.87 13.54
C SER A 83 -2.74 -16.27 14.15
N GLY A 84 -3.88 -16.74 14.63
CA GLY A 84 -3.94 -18.05 15.25
C GLY A 84 -5.29 -18.37 15.81
N PHE A 85 -5.30 -19.38 16.70
CA PHE A 85 -6.48 -19.81 17.40
C PHE A 85 -6.40 -19.42 18.88
N TYR A 86 -7.56 -19.16 19.46
CA TYR A 86 -7.71 -18.98 20.90
C TYR A 86 -8.65 -20.04 21.49
N ALA A 87 -8.62 -20.17 22.80
CA ALA A 87 -9.55 -20.94 23.59
C ALA A 87 -9.86 -20.17 24.88
N VAL A 88 -11.09 -20.29 25.36
CA VAL A 88 -11.48 -19.74 26.66
C VAL A 88 -11.38 -20.85 27.69
N SER A 89 -10.66 -20.58 28.78
CA SER A 89 -10.48 -21.54 29.89
C SER A 89 -10.73 -20.84 31.22
N GLY A 90 -11.92 -21.07 31.80
CA GLY A 90 -12.33 -20.37 33.02
C GLY A 90 -12.48 -18.87 32.75
N ALA A 91 -11.72 -18.06 33.49
CA ALA A 91 -11.68 -16.61 33.31
C ALA A 91 -10.69 -16.14 32.23
N ASP A 92 -9.83 -17.04 31.72
CA ASP A 92 -8.69 -16.68 30.88
C ASP A 92 -8.94 -16.92 29.38
N ILE A 93 -8.26 -16.16 28.54
CA ILE A 93 -8.13 -16.42 27.10
C ILE A 93 -6.74 -16.98 26.84
N THR A 94 -6.67 -18.23 26.38
CA THR A 94 -5.41 -18.85 25.93
C THR A 94 -5.32 -18.74 24.41
N PHE A 95 -4.16 -18.42 23.87
CA PHE A 95 -3.95 -18.30 22.43
C PHE A 95 -2.56 -18.76 22.00
N ILE A 96 -2.46 -19.11 20.71
CA ILE A 96 -1.20 -19.51 20.10
C ILE A 96 -0.67 -18.43 19.16
N VAL A 97 0.65 -18.31 19.07
CA VAL A 97 1.35 -17.44 18.13
C VAL A 97 2.16 -18.32 17.18
N GLY A 98 2.11 -18.04 15.88
CA GLY A 98 2.83 -18.82 14.86
C GLY A 98 4.36 -18.67 14.86
N ASP A 99 4.92 -17.92 15.80
CA ASP A 99 6.35 -17.66 15.96
C ASP A 99 6.86 -18.39 17.22
N SER A 100 7.66 -19.43 17.02
CA SER A 100 8.25 -20.22 18.11
C SER A 100 9.26 -19.47 18.96
N SER A 101 9.72 -18.29 18.52
CA SER A 101 10.65 -17.42 19.25
C SER A 101 9.95 -16.29 20.01
N ALA A 102 8.63 -16.15 19.86
CA ALA A 102 7.85 -15.14 20.57
C ALA A 102 7.94 -15.33 22.09
N ASN A 103 8.06 -14.21 22.79
CA ASN A 103 7.97 -14.12 24.24
C ASN A 103 7.03 -12.98 24.61
N THR A 104 6.73 -12.81 25.90
CA THR A 104 5.80 -11.78 26.37
C THR A 104 6.22 -10.38 25.94
N SER A 105 7.51 -10.04 26.03
CA SER A 105 8.04 -8.72 25.63
C SER A 105 7.87 -8.43 24.13
N ALA A 106 7.84 -9.45 23.28
CA ALA A 106 7.54 -9.28 21.86
C ALA A 106 6.07 -8.88 21.61
N LEU A 107 5.19 -9.02 22.60
CA LEU A 107 3.76 -8.74 22.52
C LEU A 107 3.34 -7.46 23.27
N ASP A 108 4.20 -6.85 24.09
CA ASP A 108 3.85 -5.72 24.98
C ASP A 108 3.16 -4.51 24.29
N THR A 109 3.47 -4.25 23.00
CA THR A 109 2.86 -3.15 22.22
C THR A 109 1.68 -3.59 21.36
N LYS A 110 1.29 -4.85 21.44
CA LYS A 110 0.36 -5.48 20.53
C LYS A 110 -1.00 -5.67 21.18
N ARG A 111 -2.00 -5.87 20.33
CA ARG A 111 -3.36 -6.17 20.73
C ARG A 111 -3.83 -7.44 20.04
N LEU A 112 -4.58 -8.23 20.79
CA LEU A 112 -5.28 -9.41 20.29
C LEU A 112 -6.72 -9.00 19.97
N LEU A 113 -7.10 -9.16 18.71
CA LEU A 113 -8.43 -8.85 18.19
C LEU A 113 -9.15 -10.16 17.88
N ILE A 114 -10.38 -10.30 18.39
CA ILE A 114 -11.26 -11.42 18.08
C ILE A 114 -12.50 -10.90 17.37
N ASN A 115 -12.79 -11.46 16.19
CA ASN A 115 -13.99 -11.14 15.41
C ASN A 115 -14.25 -9.63 15.23
N PRO A 116 -13.32 -8.86 14.62
CA PRO A 116 -13.55 -7.45 14.33
C PRO A 116 -14.70 -7.27 13.34
N THR A 117 -15.77 -6.58 13.75
CA THR A 117 -17.02 -6.48 12.98
C THR A 117 -17.30 -5.09 12.39
N ARG A 118 -16.58 -4.06 12.83
CA ARG A 118 -16.79 -2.67 12.41
C ARG A 118 -15.48 -1.96 12.07
N THR A 119 -15.61 -0.87 11.33
CA THR A 119 -14.54 0.11 11.08
C THR A 119 -14.27 0.98 12.30
N LEU A 120 -13.15 1.68 12.26
CA LEU A 120 -12.76 2.70 13.22
C LEU A 120 -13.10 4.08 12.67
N ASP A 121 -13.70 4.91 13.50
CA ASP A 121 -13.84 6.34 13.22
C ASP A 121 -12.47 7.06 13.35
N SER A 122 -12.41 8.30 12.86
CA SER A 122 -11.17 9.07 12.77
C SER A 122 -10.47 9.37 14.10
N ASP A 123 -11.26 9.43 15.18
CA ASP A 123 -10.86 9.74 16.54
C ASP A 123 -10.82 8.51 17.45
N GLU A 124 -11.20 7.34 16.93
CA GLU A 124 -11.11 6.07 17.63
C GLU A 124 -9.74 5.40 17.45
N THR A 125 -9.41 4.56 18.42
CA THR A 125 -8.22 3.71 18.46
C THR A 125 -8.61 2.25 18.54
N LEU A 126 -7.64 1.35 18.43
CA LEU A 126 -7.89 -0.08 18.65
C LEU A 126 -8.45 -0.37 20.05
N ALA A 127 -8.25 0.50 21.03
CA ALA A 127 -8.79 0.32 22.38
C ALA A 127 -10.31 0.53 22.48
N ASP A 128 -10.91 1.21 21.51
CA ASP A 128 -12.35 1.51 21.47
C ASP A 128 -13.17 0.40 20.80
N LEU A 129 -12.50 -0.64 20.28
CA LEU A 129 -13.11 -1.80 19.65
C LEU A 129 -13.47 -2.86 20.68
N ASP A 130 -14.67 -3.44 20.54
CA ASP A 130 -15.02 -4.67 21.22
C ASP A 130 -14.04 -5.79 20.86
N ASN A 131 -13.76 -6.67 21.83
CA ASN A 131 -12.86 -7.82 21.66
C ASN A 131 -11.43 -7.47 21.20
N SER A 132 -10.96 -6.26 21.52
CA SER A 132 -9.60 -5.82 21.30
C SER A 132 -8.88 -5.72 22.64
N PHE A 133 -7.99 -6.67 22.91
CA PHE A 133 -7.34 -6.82 24.22
C PHE A 133 -5.85 -6.46 24.14
N PRO A 134 -5.33 -5.61 25.03
CA PRO A 134 -3.90 -5.32 25.09
C PRO A 134 -3.13 -6.57 25.54
N LEU A 135 -1.97 -6.83 24.93
CA LEU A 135 -1.12 -7.98 25.27
C LEU A 135 -0.01 -7.65 26.29
N ILE A 136 -0.14 -6.53 27.01
CA ILE A 136 0.88 -6.03 27.95
C ILE A 136 1.07 -6.92 29.19
N ASP A 137 0.00 -7.55 29.69
CA ASP A 137 0.01 -8.39 30.90
C ASP A 137 -0.11 -9.89 30.56
N VAL A 138 0.32 -10.28 29.37
CA VAL A 138 0.23 -11.66 28.90
C VAL A 138 1.23 -12.57 29.63
N LYS A 139 0.78 -13.77 30.00
CA LYS A 139 1.61 -14.80 30.63
C LYS A 139 1.98 -15.86 29.61
N GLN A 140 3.21 -16.34 29.66
CA GLN A 140 3.67 -17.49 28.87
C GLN A 140 3.90 -18.67 29.84
N PRO A 141 3.01 -19.70 29.85
CA PRO A 141 3.11 -20.81 30.79
C PRO A 141 4.41 -21.62 30.65
N SER A 142 4.95 -21.70 29.43
CA SER A 142 6.20 -22.39 29.13
C SER A 142 7.03 -21.57 28.13
N PRO A 143 8.29 -21.24 28.43
CA PRO A 143 9.14 -20.41 27.55
C PRO A 143 9.50 -21.12 26.23
N THR A 144 9.26 -22.42 26.12
CA THR A 144 9.50 -23.21 24.91
C THR A 144 8.25 -23.40 24.04
N GLU A 145 7.09 -22.95 24.53
CA GLU A 145 5.82 -23.05 23.82
C GLU A 145 5.36 -21.67 23.35
N ALA A 146 4.85 -21.59 22.13
CA ALA A 146 4.25 -20.36 21.61
C ALA A 146 2.78 -20.21 22.07
N VAL A 147 2.51 -20.60 23.32
CA VAL A 147 1.20 -20.55 23.98
C VAL A 147 1.23 -19.43 25.01
N PHE A 148 0.21 -18.58 24.96
CA PHE A 148 0.10 -17.38 25.77
C PHE A 148 -1.27 -17.32 26.43
N VAL A 149 -1.34 -16.70 27.60
CA VAL A 149 -2.55 -16.58 28.41
C VAL A 149 -2.78 -15.12 28.76
N LEU A 150 -3.94 -14.61 28.38
CA LEU A 150 -4.52 -13.37 28.85
C LEU A 150 -5.40 -13.67 30.08
N PRO A 151 -4.93 -13.36 31.30
CA PRO A 151 -5.66 -13.69 32.51
C PRO A 151 -6.93 -12.85 32.65
N ASP A 152 -7.99 -13.44 33.21
CA ASP A 152 -9.22 -12.74 33.63
C ASP A 152 -9.93 -11.90 32.53
N THR A 153 -9.63 -12.15 31.26
CA THR A 153 -10.12 -11.34 30.12
C THR A 153 -11.36 -11.93 29.44
N SER A 154 -11.68 -13.21 29.67
CA SER A 154 -12.75 -13.89 28.93
C SER A 154 -14.15 -13.33 29.21
N THR A 155 -14.36 -12.68 30.36
CA THR A 155 -15.63 -12.04 30.74
C THR A 155 -15.92 -10.77 29.94
N GLU A 156 -14.89 -10.15 29.37
CA GLU A 156 -14.99 -8.98 28.50
C GLU A 156 -15.26 -9.35 27.03
N LEU A 157 -15.21 -10.65 26.69
CA LEU A 157 -15.45 -11.13 25.33
C LEU A 157 -16.93 -10.99 24.95
N VAL A 158 -17.22 -10.08 24.03
CA VAL A 158 -18.55 -9.84 23.46
C VAL A 158 -18.66 -10.56 22.11
N GLY A 159 -19.11 -11.81 22.13
CA GLY A 159 -19.29 -12.62 20.93
C GLY A 159 -17.97 -13.12 20.34
N GLY A 160 -17.76 -14.43 20.36
CA GLY A 160 -16.53 -15.05 19.87
C GLY A 160 -16.44 -15.20 18.35
N SER A 161 -15.26 -15.58 17.88
CA SER A 161 -15.09 -16.09 16.52
C SER A 161 -15.74 -17.48 16.40
N VAL A 162 -16.54 -17.70 15.34
CA VAL A 162 -17.22 -18.99 15.08
C VAL A 162 -16.24 -20.18 15.03
N VAL A 163 -15.00 -19.92 14.63
CA VAL A 163 -13.92 -20.91 14.51
C VAL A 163 -12.73 -20.58 15.43
N ASN A 164 -12.96 -19.80 16.49
CA ASN A 164 -11.98 -19.40 17.50
C ASN A 164 -10.69 -18.79 16.93
N ARG A 165 -10.78 -17.98 15.88
CA ARG A 165 -9.63 -17.25 15.32
C ARG A 165 -9.39 -15.93 16.04
N HIS A 166 -8.11 -15.57 16.15
CA HIS A 166 -7.66 -14.25 16.58
C HIS A 166 -6.74 -13.61 15.52
N TYR A 167 -6.56 -12.30 15.66
CA TYR A 167 -5.55 -11.51 14.95
C TYR A 167 -4.72 -10.75 15.97
N ILE A 168 -3.41 -10.72 15.81
CA ILE A 168 -2.51 -9.88 16.60
C ILE A 168 -2.04 -8.75 15.71
N THR A 169 -2.24 -7.53 16.18
CA THR A 169 -1.80 -6.30 15.51
C THR A 169 -1.02 -5.40 16.47
N ASP A 170 -0.30 -4.43 15.93
CA ASP A 170 0.51 -3.50 16.70
C ASP A 170 -0.11 -2.10 16.65
N SER A 171 -0.44 -1.51 17.80
CA SER A 171 -0.98 -0.15 17.88
C SER A 171 0.00 0.89 17.34
N LYS A 172 1.30 0.57 17.36
CA LYS A 172 2.37 1.44 16.85
C LYS A 172 2.57 1.35 15.34
N ARG A 173 1.78 0.52 14.65
CA ARG A 173 1.97 0.17 13.24
C ARG A 173 0.72 0.39 12.39
N ARG A 174 0.08 1.55 12.51
CA ARG A 174 -0.96 1.99 11.58
C ARG A 174 -0.32 2.38 10.25
N ILE A 175 -0.70 1.71 9.17
CA ILE A 175 -0.29 2.04 7.80
C ILE A 175 -1.33 2.99 7.21
N SER A 176 -0.89 4.08 6.60
CA SER A 176 -1.77 5.08 5.98
C SER A 176 -1.33 5.34 4.54
N TYR A 177 -2.29 5.28 3.61
CA TYR A 177 -2.13 5.72 2.22
C TYR A 177 -3.00 6.95 2.01
N CYS A 178 -2.42 8.04 1.52
CA CYS A 178 -3.11 9.29 1.29
C CYS A 178 -2.78 9.89 -0.08
N ILE A 179 -3.69 10.68 -0.63
CA ILE A 179 -3.42 11.55 -1.77
C ILE A 179 -3.23 12.98 -1.25
N LEU A 180 -2.00 13.47 -1.22
CA LEU A 180 -1.65 14.81 -0.74
C LEU A 180 -0.80 15.54 -1.77
N ASP A 181 -1.12 16.80 -2.04
CA ASP A 181 -0.40 17.67 -2.99
C ASP A 181 -0.15 17.04 -4.37
N GLY A 182 -1.14 16.29 -4.88
CA GLY A 182 -1.01 15.62 -6.18
C GLY A 182 -0.06 14.42 -6.16
N ARG A 183 0.18 13.79 -5.00
CA ARG A 183 1.02 12.59 -4.86
C ARG A 183 0.31 11.54 -4.01
N VAL A 184 0.63 10.27 -4.28
CA VAL A 184 0.36 9.20 -3.31
C VAL A 184 1.47 9.22 -2.28
N VAL A 185 1.10 9.32 -1.01
CA VAL A 185 2.03 9.24 0.12
C VAL A 185 1.66 8.06 0.99
N ARG A 186 2.67 7.44 1.61
CA ARG A 186 2.52 6.33 2.54
C ARG A 186 3.20 6.66 3.86
N GLY A 187 2.49 6.44 4.95
CA GLY A 187 3.01 6.56 6.32
C GLY A 187 2.86 5.26 7.09
N GLU A 188 3.67 5.14 8.13
CA GLU A 188 3.55 4.12 9.17
C GLU A 188 3.84 4.80 10.50
N GLY A 189 2.97 4.57 11.48
CA GLY A 189 3.10 5.23 12.77
C GLY A 189 2.11 4.72 13.80
N ASP A 190 2.16 5.37 14.95
CA ASP A 190 1.29 5.08 16.08
C ASP A 190 -0.15 5.53 15.78
N GLU A 191 -1.12 4.84 16.35
CA GLU A 191 -2.53 5.24 16.25
C GLU A 191 -2.80 6.64 16.83
N THR A 192 -2.02 7.05 17.83
CA THR A 192 -2.14 8.34 18.52
C THR A 192 -1.26 9.45 17.94
N VAL A 193 -0.27 9.10 17.09
CA VAL A 193 0.69 10.06 16.53
C VAL A 193 0.60 10.05 15.02
N SER A 194 0.42 11.24 14.42
CA SER A 194 0.42 11.36 12.96
C SER A 194 1.70 10.77 12.35
N PRO A 195 1.60 9.84 11.39
CA PRO A 195 2.77 9.20 10.82
C PRO A 195 3.56 10.18 9.95
N THR A 196 4.87 9.96 9.86
CA THR A 196 5.67 10.64 8.84
C THR A 196 5.29 10.09 7.47
N LEU A 197 4.67 10.93 6.64
CA LEU A 197 4.24 10.55 5.29
C LEU A 197 5.39 10.67 4.30
N MET A 198 5.65 9.60 3.55
CA MET A 198 6.67 9.56 2.50
C MET A 198 6.01 9.48 1.12
N PRO A 199 6.45 10.29 0.14
CA PRO A 199 5.91 10.23 -1.21
C PRO A 199 6.31 8.92 -1.91
N LEU A 200 5.33 8.27 -2.54
CA LEU A 200 5.56 7.13 -3.44
C LEU A 200 5.66 7.55 -4.91
N THR A 201 5.26 8.79 -5.23
CA THR A 201 5.42 9.41 -6.55
C THR A 201 6.28 10.66 -6.51
N ASP A 202 6.97 10.92 -7.62
CA ASP A 202 7.72 12.15 -7.82
C ASP A 202 6.81 13.22 -8.45
N ARG A 203 6.52 14.28 -7.67
CA ARG A 203 5.67 15.41 -8.08
C ARG A 203 6.18 16.14 -9.31
N SER A 204 7.49 16.15 -9.54
CA SER A 204 8.07 16.80 -10.72
C SER A 204 7.75 16.04 -12.01
N SER A 205 7.41 14.75 -11.88
CA SER A 205 7.15 13.85 -13.01
C SER A 205 5.66 13.59 -13.26
N VAL A 206 4.84 13.52 -12.21
CA VAL A 206 3.43 13.13 -12.32
C VAL A 206 2.56 13.79 -11.25
N ALA A 207 1.36 14.22 -11.66
CA ALA A 207 0.30 14.67 -10.76
C ALA A 207 -0.73 13.55 -10.58
N VAL A 208 -1.07 13.23 -9.34
CA VAL A 208 -2.02 12.18 -8.97
C VAL A 208 -3.28 12.77 -8.37
N THR A 209 -4.43 12.36 -8.88
CA THR A 209 -5.76 12.60 -8.27
C THR A 209 -6.48 11.27 -8.12
N GLY A 210 -7.53 11.23 -7.31
CA GLY A 210 -8.28 10.00 -7.10
C GLY A 210 -8.90 9.91 -5.71
N THR A 211 -9.29 8.70 -5.34
CA THR A 211 -9.89 8.37 -4.04
C THR A 211 -9.43 6.99 -3.59
N PHE A 212 -9.29 6.85 -2.28
CA PHE A 212 -9.27 5.56 -1.61
C PHE A 212 -10.54 5.46 -0.78
N SER A 213 -11.22 4.32 -0.79
CA SER A 213 -12.35 4.08 0.11
C SER A 213 -12.42 2.64 0.55
N TYR A 214 -13.00 2.40 1.72
CA TYR A 214 -13.20 1.06 2.26
C TYR A 214 -14.68 0.72 2.41
N THR A 215 -15.07 -0.43 1.85
CA THR A 215 -16.38 -1.05 2.06
C THR A 215 -16.22 -2.18 3.09
N PRO A 216 -16.85 -2.10 4.27
CA PRO A 216 -16.77 -3.13 5.31
C PRO A 216 -17.27 -4.50 4.85
N ALA A 217 -16.76 -5.57 5.47
CA ALA A 217 -17.25 -6.92 5.20
C ALA A 217 -18.70 -7.09 5.72
N THR A 218 -19.45 -7.97 5.05
CA THR A 218 -20.74 -8.46 5.53
C THR A 218 -20.70 -9.98 5.67
N VAL A 219 -21.79 -10.59 6.10
CA VAL A 219 -21.90 -12.06 6.12
C VAL A 219 -21.75 -12.68 4.72
N GLN A 220 -21.97 -11.91 3.66
CA GLN A 220 -22.02 -12.39 2.28
C GLN A 220 -20.76 -12.04 1.46
N HIS A 221 -19.95 -11.06 1.90
CA HIS A 221 -18.73 -10.68 1.18
C HIS A 221 -17.65 -10.16 2.13
N ASN A 222 -16.39 -10.36 1.72
CA ASN A 222 -15.24 -9.76 2.40
C ASN A 222 -15.25 -8.24 2.25
N GLY A 223 -14.53 -7.55 3.14
CA GLY A 223 -14.30 -6.12 3.00
C GLY A 223 -13.43 -5.83 1.77
N VAL A 224 -13.65 -4.68 1.14
CA VAL A 224 -12.98 -4.29 -0.11
C VAL A 224 -12.46 -2.88 0.02
N VAL A 225 -11.19 -2.67 -0.33
CA VAL A 225 -10.63 -1.34 -0.56
C VAL A 225 -10.75 -1.01 -2.04
N HIS A 226 -11.44 0.08 -2.37
CA HIS A 226 -11.54 0.62 -3.71
C HIS A 226 -10.43 1.65 -3.91
N ILE A 227 -9.65 1.45 -4.97
CA ILE A 227 -8.56 2.34 -5.37
C ILE A 227 -8.92 2.92 -6.74
N ASP A 228 -9.12 4.23 -6.81
CA ASP A 228 -9.27 4.96 -8.08
C ASP A 228 -8.19 6.05 -8.14
N LEU A 229 -7.27 5.94 -9.10
CA LEU A 229 -6.14 6.86 -9.26
C LEU A 229 -6.00 7.30 -10.72
N ALA A 230 -5.87 8.61 -10.93
CA ALA A 230 -5.53 9.21 -12.20
C ALA A 230 -4.12 9.81 -12.14
N PHE A 231 -3.24 9.38 -13.04
CA PHE A 231 -1.87 9.86 -13.17
C PHE A 231 -1.78 10.76 -14.39
N THR A 232 -1.44 12.03 -14.17
CA THR A 232 -1.38 13.06 -15.22
C THR A 232 0.05 13.56 -15.42
N GLN A 233 0.53 13.51 -16.66
CA GLN A 233 1.83 14.01 -17.09
C GLN A 233 1.68 14.71 -18.45
N ASN A 234 2.24 15.92 -18.59
CA ASN A 234 2.24 16.69 -19.85
C ASN A 234 0.84 16.85 -20.51
N GLY A 235 -0.23 16.94 -19.70
CA GLY A 235 -1.61 17.07 -20.18
C GLY A 235 -2.29 15.76 -20.57
N GLU A 236 -1.59 14.64 -20.51
CA GLU A 236 -2.18 13.30 -20.66
C GLU A 236 -2.47 12.69 -19.30
N SER A 237 -3.62 12.01 -19.18
CA SER A 237 -4.03 11.31 -17.95
C SER A 237 -4.30 9.83 -18.21
N THR A 238 -3.84 8.97 -17.30
CA THR A 238 -4.17 7.54 -17.27
C THR A 238 -4.89 7.21 -15.97
N HIS A 239 -6.03 6.53 -16.07
CA HIS A 239 -6.83 6.09 -14.93
C HIS A 239 -6.57 4.61 -14.59
N PHE A 240 -6.49 4.32 -13.30
CA PHE A 240 -6.37 2.97 -12.76
C PHE A 240 -7.42 2.77 -11.68
N GLN A 241 -8.21 1.71 -11.84
CA GLN A 241 -9.22 1.30 -10.87
C GLN A 241 -8.93 -0.12 -10.43
N GLN A 242 -8.88 -0.33 -9.12
CA GLN A 242 -8.61 -1.64 -8.54
C GLN A 242 -9.37 -1.85 -7.24
N ASP A 243 -10.05 -2.99 -7.16
CA ASP A 243 -10.69 -3.47 -5.95
C ASP A 243 -9.81 -4.52 -5.27
N VAL A 244 -9.46 -4.27 -4.02
CA VAL A 244 -8.62 -5.16 -3.22
C VAL A 244 -9.45 -5.76 -2.09
N GLN A 245 -9.69 -7.07 -2.18
CA GLN A 245 -10.33 -7.81 -1.08
C GLN A 245 -9.39 -7.93 0.11
N VAL A 246 -9.90 -7.60 1.29
CA VAL A 246 -9.24 -7.86 2.57
C VAL A 246 -9.48 -9.32 2.94
N LEU A 247 -8.39 -10.07 3.14
CA LEU A 247 -8.47 -11.51 3.34
C LEU A 247 -8.79 -11.82 4.80
N ASN A 248 -9.91 -12.51 5.03
CA ASN A 248 -10.32 -12.99 6.35
C ASN A 248 -9.79 -14.41 6.63
N VAL A 249 -8.48 -14.59 6.50
CA VAL A 249 -7.79 -15.87 6.73
C VAL A 249 -6.56 -15.66 7.63
N PRO A 250 -6.28 -16.57 8.57
CA PRO A 250 -5.00 -16.62 9.28
C PRO A 250 -3.83 -16.88 8.33
#